data_AF-A0A2E1QPJ7-F1
#
_entry.id   AF-A0A2E1QPJ7-F1
#
_cell.length_a   1.000
_cell.length_b   1.000
_cell.length_c   1.000
_cell.angle_alpha   90.00
_cell.angle_beta   90.00
_cell.angle_gamma   90.00
#
_symmetry.space_group_name_H-M   'P 1'
#
loop_
_entity.id
_entity.type
_entity.pdbx_description
1 polymer ?
#
loop_
_entity_poly.entity_id
_entity_poly.type
_entity_poly.pdbx_seq_one_letter_code
_entity_poly.pdbx_strand_id
1 'polypeptide(L)' 'MSIKYKIEGYSNLQKDSRSGAIVNTNVSEYQLYMARRETRKSQADQIKNACREINSIKNELKEIRNLVLELVKK' A
#
# COMPACT_ATOMS: atom_id res chain seq x y z
N MET A 1 26.13 7.32 24.86
CA MET A 1 25.78 6.70 23.56
C MET A 1 25.68 5.19 23.76
N SER A 2 24.78 4.50 23.06
CA SER A 2 24.76 3.04 23.09
C SER A 2 25.76 2.47 22.09
N ILE A 3 26.57 1.51 22.51
CA ILE A 3 27.53 0.81 21.65
C ILE A 3 26.76 -0.21 20.81
N LYS A 4 27.09 -0.30 19.52
CA LYS A 4 26.51 -1.29 18.61
C LYS A 4 27.56 -2.35 18.29
N TYR A 5 27.26 -3.61 18.57
CA TYR A 5 28.15 -4.73 18.29
C TYR A 5 27.74 -5.39 16.97
N LYS A 6 28.71 -5.74 16.13
CA LYS A 6 28.44 -6.61 14.98
C LYS A 6 28.13 -8.02 15.48
N ILE A 7 27.22 -8.70 14.80
CA ILE A 7 26.89 -10.10 15.09
C ILE A 7 27.76 -10.99 14.20
N GLU A 8 28.38 -12.00 14.79
CA GLU A 8 29.20 -12.95 14.07
C GLU A 8 28.38 -13.70 13.00
N GLY A 9 28.95 -13.86 11.81
CA GLY A 9 28.26 -14.47 10.66
C GLY A 9 27.26 -13.56 9.93
N TYR A 10 26.98 -12.35 10.42
CA TYR A 10 26.02 -11.43 9.79
C TYR A 10 26.60 -10.03 9.58
N SER A 11 26.89 -9.65 8.34
CA SER A 11 27.46 -8.34 7.98
C SER A 11 26.53 -7.17 8.24
N ASN A 12 25.22 -7.40 8.10
CA ASN A 12 24.19 -6.38 8.14
C ASN A 12 23.45 -6.30 9.48
N LEU A 13 23.77 -7.13 10.47
CA LEU A 13 23.09 -7.12 11.76
C LEU A 13 23.98 -6.51 12.85
N GLN A 14 23.39 -5.62 13.64
CA GLN A 14 24.04 -5.03 14.80
C GLN A 14 23.17 -5.20 16.05
N LYS A 15 23.81 -5.57 17.17
CA LYS A 15 23.18 -5.68 18.48
C LYS A 15 23.41 -4.40 19.29
N ASP A 16 22.34 -3.82 19.76
CA ASP A 16 22.39 -2.67 20.66
C ASP A 16 22.78 -3.10 22.08
N SER A 17 23.83 -2.50 22.63
CA SER A 17 24.38 -2.87 23.95
C SER A 17 23.45 -2.56 25.13
N ARG A 18 22.56 -1.58 25.00
CA ARG A 18 21.64 -1.15 26.07
C ARG A 18 20.33 -1.93 26.06
N SER A 19 19.68 -2.06 24.90
CA SER A 19 18.38 -2.74 24.79
C SER A 19 18.49 -4.23 24.47
N GLY A 20 19.66 -4.70 24.01
CA GLY A 20 19.83 -6.05 23.49
C GLY A 20 19.18 -6.27 22.12
N ALA A 21 18.54 -5.26 21.53
CA ALA A 21 17.85 -5.37 20.26
C ALA A 21 18.82 -5.65 19.11
N ILE A 22 18.41 -6.51 18.18
CA ILE A 22 19.15 -6.80 16.94
C ILE A 22 18.49 -6.03 15.79
N VAL A 23 19.26 -5.21 15.10
CA VAL A 23 18.76 -4.33 14.04
C VAL A 23 19.52 -4.61 12.75
N ASN A 24 18.78 -4.74 11.64
CA ASN A 24 19.36 -4.76 10.31
C ASN A 24 19.79 -3.34 9.91
N THR A 25 21.06 -3.16 9.55
CA THR A 25 21.67 -1.89 9.13
C THR A 25 21.83 -1.78 7.62
N ASN A 26 21.32 -2.72 6.84
CA ASN A 26 21.26 -2.62 5.39
C ASN A 26 20.21 -1.58 4.96
N VAL A 27 20.70 -0.39 4.61
CA VAL A 27 19.87 0.73 4.17
C VAL A 27 19.23 0.45 2.81
N SER A 28 19.92 -0.24 1.90
CA SER A 28 19.43 -0.54 0.55
C SER A 28 18.24 -1.49 0.55
N GLU A 29 18.31 -2.56 1.35
CA GLU A 29 17.18 -3.49 1.55
C GLU A 29 15.96 -2.78 2.13
N TYR A 30 16.18 -1.91 3.12
CA TYR A 30 15.12 -1.12 3.73
C TYR A 30 14.47 -0.18 2.71
N GLN A 31 15.26 0.56 1.94
CA GLN A 31 14.75 1.45 0.89
C GLN A 31 13.94 0.70 -0.16
N LEU A 32 14.42 -0.46 -0.61
CA LEU A 32 13.72 -1.31 -1.56
C LEU A 32 12.40 -1.83 -0.98
N TYR A 33 12.40 -2.25 0.28
CA TYR A 33 11.19 -2.65 0.99
C TYR A 33 10.17 -1.51 1.06
N MET A 34 10.61 -0.30 1.43
CA MET A 34 9.75 0.87 1.53
C MET A 34 9.15 1.22 0.17
N ALA A 35 9.95 1.23 -0.90
CA ALA A 35 9.46 1.45 -2.27
C ALA A 35 8.37 0.44 -2.64
N ARG A 36 8.61 -0.86 -2.40
CA ARG A 36 7.61 -1.92 -2.66
C ARG A 36 6.33 -1.72 -1.83
N ARG A 37 6.46 -1.29 -0.58
CA ARG A 37 5.32 -1.03 0.31
C ARG A 37 4.45 0.09 -0.23
N GLU A 38 5.07 1.20 -0.64
CA GLU A 38 4.35 2.35 -1.20
C GLU A 38 3.71 2.01 -2.55
N THR A 39 4.39 1.24 -3.41
CA THR A 39 3.78 0.74 -4.66
C THR A 39 2.53 -0.10 -4.38
N ARG A 40 2.58 -1.05 -3.44
CA ARG A 40 1.40 -1.87 -3.09
C ARG A 40 0.26 -1.03 -2.54
N LYS A 41 0.56 -0.04 -1.70
CA LYS A 41 -0.44 0.88 -1.15
C LYS A 41 -1.12 1.67 -2.27
N SER A 42 -0.32 2.28 -3.15
CA SER A 42 -0.81 3.04 -4.30
C SER A 42 -1.69 2.18 -5.22
N GLN A 43 -1.24 0.96 -5.55
CA GLN A 43 -2.02 0.02 -6.35
C GLN A 43 -3.37 -0.33 -5.70
N ALA A 44 -3.39 -0.60 -4.40
CA ALA A 44 -4.64 -0.90 -3.68
C ALA A 44 -5.60 0.30 -3.70
N ASP A 45 -5.09 1.53 -3.56
CA ASP A 45 -5.90 2.74 -3.60
C ASP A 45 -6.43 3.01 -5.01
N GLN A 46 -5.63 2.77 -6.06
CA GLN A 46 -6.06 2.86 -7.46
C GLN A 46 -7.21 1.88 -7.76
N ILE A 47 -7.09 0.62 -7.33
CA ILE A 47 -8.15 -0.38 -7.51
C ILE A 47 -9.44 0.06 -6.81
N LYS A 48 -9.34 0.54 -5.56
CA LYS A 48 -10.52 1.04 -4.81
C LYS A 48 -11.18 2.22 -5.52
N ASN A 49 -10.40 3.16 -6.04
CA ASN A 49 -10.93 4.30 -6.78
C ASN A 49 -11.64 3.86 -8.07
N ALA A 50 -11.02 2.99 -8.85
CA ALA A 50 -11.65 2.42 -10.05
C ALA A 50 -12.98 1.70 -9.72
N CYS A 51 -13.03 0.93 -8.63
CA CYS A 51 -14.29 0.30 -8.20
C CYS A 51 -15.37 1.31 -7.82
N ARG A 52 -15.02 2.46 -7.22
CA ARG A 52 -15.99 3.53 -6.92
C ARG A 52 -16.52 4.17 -8.19
N GLU A 53 -15.64 4.47 -9.14
CA GLU A 53 -16.00 5.06 -10.43
C GLU A 53 -16.92 4.12 -11.22
N ILE A 54 -16.60 2.82 -11.29
CA ILE A 54 -17.45 1.81 -11.92
C ILE A 54 -18.86 1.78 -11.29
N ASN A 55 -18.94 1.88 -9.97
CA ASN A 55 -20.24 1.92 -9.29
C ASN A 55 -21.00 3.21 -9.55
N SER A 56 -20.32 4.36 -9.66
CA SER A 56 -20.95 5.63 -10.07
C SER A 56 -21.56 5.50 -11.47
N ILE A 57 -20.76 5.04 -12.44
CA ILE A 57 -21.20 4.84 -13.83
C ILE A 57 -22.38 3.88 -13.88
N LYS A 58 -22.35 2.78 -13.13
CA LYS A 58 -23.46 1.82 -13.06
C LYS A 58 -24.74 2.47 -12.55
N ASN A 59 -24.66 3.36 -11.57
CA ASN A 59 -25.81 4.09 -11.04
C ASN A 59 -26.35 5.10 -12.06
N GLU A 60 -25.47 5.90 -12.67
CA GLU A 60 -25.83 6.86 -13.72
C GLU A 60 -26.52 6.16 -14.91
N LEU A 61 -26.00 5.01 -15.36
CA LEU A 61 -26.63 4.21 -16.41
C LEU A 61 -28.01 3.67 -16.00
N LYS A 62 -28.18 3.29 -14.73
CA LYS A 62 -29.47 2.84 -14.20
C LYS A 62 -30.49 3.99 -14.17
N GLU A 63 -30.05 5.19 -13.81
CA GLU A 63 -30.87 6.40 -13.86
C GLU A 63 -31.28 6.73 -15.29
N ILE A 64 -30.34 6.75 -16.25
CA ILE A 64 -30.65 6.94 -17.68
C ILE A 64 -31.65 5.90 -18.17
N ARG A 65 -31.44 4.61 -17.83
CA ARG A 65 -32.38 3.55 -18.20
C ARG A 65 -33.78 3.82 -17.66
N ASN A 66 -33.91 4.27 -16.41
CA ASN A 66 -35.20 4.57 -15.80
C ASN A 66 -35.89 5.75 -16.49
N LEU A 67 -35.15 6.83 -16.78
CA LEU A 67 -35.66 7.98 -17.52
C LEU A 67 -36.20 7.57 -18.91
N VAL A 68 -35.45 6.73 -19.63
CA VAL A 68 -35.90 6.21 -20.94
C VAL A 68 -37.19 5.38 -20.81
N LEU A 69 -37.30 4.55 -19.78
CA LEU A 69 -38.51 3.75 -19.54
C LEU A 69 -39.72 4.63 -19.19
N GLU A 70 -39.52 5.71 -18.46
CA GLU A 70 -40.60 6.67 -18.15
C GLU A 70 -41.09 7.40 -19.40
N LEU A 71 -40.18 7.76 -20.32
CA LEU A 71 -40.54 8.39 -21.59
C LEU A 71 -41.35 7.47 -22.50
N VAL A 72 -41.00 6.17 -22.56
CA VAL A 72 -41.70 5.18 -23.41
C VAL A 72 -43.07 4.77 -22.85
N LYS A 73 -43.28 4.90 -21.52
CA LYS A 73 -44.57 4.61 -20.88
C LYS A 73 -45.62 5.70 -21.06
N LYS A 74 -45.24 6.84 -21.64
CA LYS A 74 -46.09 8.01 -21.88
C LYS A 74 -46.62 8.00 -23.30
#